data_AF-A0A8J4GQ15-F1
#
_entry.id   AF-A0A8J4GQ15-F1
#
_cell.length_a   1.000
_cell.length_b   1.000
_cell.length_c   1.000
_cell.angle_alpha   90.00
_cell.angle_beta   90.00
_cell.angle_gamma   90.00
#
_symmetry.space_group_name_H-M   'P 1'
#
loop_
_entity.id
_entity.type
_entity.pdbx_description
1 polymer ?
#
loop_
_entity_poly.entity_id
_entity_poly.type
_entity_poly.pdbx_seq_one_letter_code
_entity_poly.pdbx_strand_id
1 'polypeptide(L)'
;PFIRKDTTRMTPESCASLAQAAGCTIFSVQYGEDCHGGYDLQAATRMGPSTVCNMACTGNRSQTCGGLYSNFIYIFASLPPSPSPLATTPPRPPPAPNPLPSPPSGPLL
;
A
#
# COMPACT_ATOMS: atom_id res chain seq x y z
N PRO A 1 -5.61 -0.54 9.38
CA PRO A 1 -6.09 0.71 10.00
C PRO A 1 -7.48 1.09 9.47
N PHE A 2 -8.34 1.69 10.31
CA PHE A 2 -9.61 2.27 9.87
C PHE A 2 -9.36 3.46 8.92
N ILE A 3 -10.07 3.49 7.79
CA ILE A 3 -9.99 4.58 6.81
C ILE A 3 -11.21 5.49 6.95
N ARG A 4 -12.42 4.92 6.87
CA ARG A 4 -13.67 5.68 6.84
C ARG A 4 -14.87 4.79 7.14
N LYS A 5 -15.89 5.39 7.75
CA LYS A 5 -17.27 4.88 7.82
C LYS A 5 -18.15 5.65 6.83
N ASP A 6 -18.97 4.94 6.05
CA ASP A 6 -19.96 5.53 5.15
C ASP A 6 -21.29 4.77 5.24
N THR A 7 -22.27 5.39 5.87
CA THR A 7 -23.59 4.82 6.14
C THR A 7 -24.50 4.73 4.90
N THR A 8 -24.06 5.26 3.75
CA THR A 8 -24.93 5.40 2.56
C THR A 8 -24.29 5.00 1.24
N ARG A 9 -22.96 5.01 1.14
CA ARG A 9 -22.22 4.86 -0.12
C ARG A 9 -21.07 3.87 -0.05
N MET A 10 -20.98 3.06 1.02
CA MET A 10 -19.91 2.06 1.10
C MET A 10 -20.13 0.97 0.06
N THR A 11 -19.09 0.70 -0.72
CA THR A 11 -18.93 -0.50 -1.56
C THR A 11 -17.47 -0.97 -1.50
N PRO A 12 -17.17 -2.23 -1.89
CA PRO A 12 -15.79 -2.68 -1.99
C PRO A 12 -14.95 -1.79 -2.90
N GLU A 13 -15.51 -1.31 -4.02
CA GLU A 13 -14.83 -0.42 -4.97
C GLU A 13 -14.52 0.95 -4.34
N SER A 14 -15.47 1.53 -3.61
CA SER A 14 -15.24 2.80 -2.92
C SER A 14 -14.13 2.67 -1.87
N CYS A 15 -14.10 1.55 -1.13
CA CYS A 15 -13.08 1.29 -0.14
C CYS A 15 -11.72 1.03 -0.80
N ALA A 16 -11.70 0.33 -1.93
CA ALA A 16 -10.51 0.13 -2.74
C ALA A 16 -9.89 1.48 -3.16
N SER A 17 -10.68 2.40 -3.70
CA SER A 17 -10.20 3.73 -4.10
C SER A 17 -9.62 4.52 -2.92
N LEU A 18 -10.27 4.47 -1.75
CA LEU A 18 -9.79 5.14 -0.55
C LEU A 18 -8.48 4.50 -0.05
N ALA A 19 -8.38 3.17 -0.07
CA ALA A 19 -7.20 2.44 0.34
C ALA A 19 -6.01 2.69 -0.60
N GLN A 20 -6.23 2.77 -1.92
CA GLN A 20 -5.20 3.15 -2.88
C GLN A 20 -4.70 4.57 -2.64
N ALA A 21 -5.61 5.53 -2.41
CA ALA A 21 -5.24 6.90 -2.07
C ALA A 21 -4.44 7.00 -0.76
N ALA A 22 -4.67 6.06 0.17
CA ALA A 22 -3.91 5.92 1.41
C ALA A 22 -2.63 5.07 1.26
N GLY A 23 -2.27 4.61 0.05
CA GLY A 23 -1.07 3.81 -0.20
C GLY A 23 -1.11 2.39 0.40
N CYS A 24 -2.30 1.86 0.68
CA CYS A 24 -2.47 0.52 1.23
C CYS A 24 -2.38 -0.55 0.12
N THR A 25 -1.79 -1.70 0.42
CA THR A 25 -1.72 -2.86 -0.48
C THR A 25 -2.87 -3.86 -0.25
N ILE A 26 -3.58 -3.69 0.87
CA ILE A 26 -4.70 -4.52 1.31
C ILE A 26 -5.80 -3.58 1.78
N PHE A 27 -7.05 -3.94 1.51
CA PHE A 27 -8.21 -3.28 2.10
C PHE A 27 -9.25 -4.27 2.58
N SER A 28 -10.14 -3.83 3.45
CA SER A 28 -11.25 -4.64 3.89
C SER A 28 -12.47 -3.80 4.21
N VAL A 29 -13.63 -4.43 4.12
CA VAL A 29 -14.92 -3.84 4.48
C VAL A 29 -15.52 -4.61 5.66
N GLN A 30 -16.11 -3.88 6.59
CA GLN A 30 -16.75 -4.41 7.80
C GLN A 30 -18.11 -3.76 8.01
N TYR A 31 -19.03 -4.50 8.64
CA TYR A 31 -20.32 -3.99 9.10
C TYR A 31 -21.22 -3.34 8.03
N GLY A 32 -20.98 -3.59 6.75
CA GLY A 32 -21.72 -2.95 5.66
C GLY A 32 -21.28 -1.53 5.31
N GLU A 33 -20.53 -0.87 6.18
CA GLU A 33 -20.30 0.59 6.12
C GLU A 33 -18.88 1.04 6.49
N ASP A 34 -18.05 0.16 7.05
CA ASP A 34 -16.70 0.51 7.49
C ASP A 34 -15.66 0.05 6.48
N CYS A 35 -14.73 0.95 6.16
CA CYS A 35 -13.59 0.71 5.29
C CYS A 35 -12.30 0.75 6.08
N HIS A 36 -11.46 -0.25 5.85
CA HIS A 36 -10.15 -0.39 6.45
C HIS A 36 -9.10 -0.64 5.37
N GLY A 37 -7.87 -0.25 5.62
CA GLY A 37 -6.73 -0.54 4.75
C GLY A 37 -5.47 -0.84 5.54
N GLY A 38 -4.50 -1.47 4.91
CA GLY A 38 -3.21 -1.76 5.51
C GLY A 38 -2.22 -2.36 4.53
N TYR A 39 -1.12 -2.85 5.08
CA TYR A 39 -0.01 -3.44 4.31
C TYR A 39 0.38 -4.84 4.79
N ASP A 40 -0.05 -5.24 5.99
CA ASP A 40 0.31 -6.51 6.60
C ASP A 40 -0.85 -7.50 6.52
N LEU A 41 -0.71 -8.52 5.67
CA LEU A 41 -1.72 -9.54 5.49
C LEU A 41 -1.85 -10.46 6.70
N GLN A 42 -0.73 -10.74 7.40
CA GLN A 42 -0.74 -11.61 8.57
C GLN A 42 -1.52 -10.95 9.71
N ALA A 43 -1.32 -9.65 9.93
CA ALA A 43 -2.10 -8.85 10.86
C ALA A 43 -3.59 -8.82 10.46
N ALA A 44 -3.89 -8.60 9.17
CA ALA A 44 -5.27 -8.54 8.67
C ALA A 44 -6.02 -9.88 8.82
N THR A 45 -5.31 -11.01 8.74
CA THR A 45 -5.88 -12.37 8.78
C THR A 45 -5.70 -13.09 10.11
N ARG A 46 -5.11 -12.43 11.12
CA ARG A 46 -4.76 -13.04 12.42
C ARG A 46 -5.93 -13.71 13.13
N MET A 47 -7.14 -13.22 12.93
CA MET A 47 -8.37 -13.75 13.56
C MET A 47 -8.90 -15.01 12.86
N GLY A 48 -8.31 -15.40 11.73
CA GLY A 48 -8.73 -16.56 10.94
C GLY A 48 -9.96 -16.30 10.06
N PRO A 49 -10.43 -17.34 9.35
CA PRO A 49 -11.61 -17.25 8.50
C PRO A 49 -12.89 -17.06 9.34
N SER A 50 -13.86 -16.33 8.77
CA SER A 50 -15.19 -16.17 9.33
C SER A 50 -16.25 -16.62 8.34
N THR A 51 -17.33 -17.18 8.85
CA THR A 51 -18.56 -17.50 8.09
C THR A 51 -19.60 -16.37 8.18
N VAL A 52 -19.32 -15.31 8.95
CA VAL A 52 -20.26 -14.22 9.25
C VAL A 52 -19.94 -12.98 8.40
N CYS A 53 -19.60 -13.18 7.13
CA CYS A 53 -19.41 -12.11 6.14
C CYS A 53 -20.64 -12.02 5.23
N ASN A 54 -21.77 -11.60 5.78
CA ASN A 54 -23.07 -11.62 5.11
C ASN A 54 -23.82 -10.27 5.17
N MET A 55 -23.18 -9.20 5.63
CA MET A 55 -23.78 -7.88 5.63
C MET A 55 -23.66 -7.24 4.26
N ALA A 56 -24.81 -6.82 3.73
CA ALA A 56 -24.86 -6.08 2.48
C ALA A 56 -24.30 -4.67 2.65
N CYS A 57 -23.60 -4.17 1.63
CA CYS A 57 -23.01 -2.85 1.65
C CYS A 57 -24.09 -1.74 1.67
N THR A 58 -23.79 -0.60 2.30
CA THR A 58 -24.71 0.55 2.34
C THR A 58 -24.89 1.23 0.98
N GLY A 59 -23.85 1.26 0.15
CA GLY A 59 -23.87 1.84 -1.19
C GLY A 59 -24.37 0.88 -2.29
N ASN A 60 -24.34 -0.43 -2.05
CA ASN A 60 -24.85 -1.43 -2.99
C ASN A 60 -25.26 -2.71 -2.25
N ARG A 61 -26.58 -2.93 -2.14
CA ARG A 61 -27.12 -4.05 -1.37
C ARG A 61 -26.91 -5.42 -2.02
N SER A 62 -26.48 -5.47 -3.29
CA SER A 62 -26.10 -6.71 -3.99
C SER A 62 -24.67 -7.15 -3.70
N GLN A 63 -23.88 -6.35 -2.99
CA GLN A 63 -22.50 -6.65 -2.62
C GLN A 63 -22.38 -6.91 -1.12
N THR A 64 -21.40 -7.73 -0.74
CA THR A 64 -21.09 -8.06 0.64
C THR A 64 -19.98 -7.17 1.18
N CYS A 65 -20.21 -6.56 2.36
CA CYS A 65 -19.27 -5.68 3.04
C CYS A 65 -18.97 -6.15 4.48
N GLY A 66 -18.56 -7.41 4.60
CA GLY A 66 -18.15 -8.02 5.88
C GLY A 66 -19.34 -8.40 6.76
N GLY A 67 -19.19 -8.26 8.08
CA GLY A 67 -20.20 -8.51 9.09
C GLY A 67 -19.89 -7.80 10.41
N LEU A 68 -20.66 -8.09 11.47
CA LEU A 68 -20.58 -7.40 12.76
C LEU A 68 -19.18 -7.38 13.37
N TYR A 69 -18.46 -8.50 13.28
CA TYR A 69 -17.08 -8.63 13.77
C TYR A 69 -16.22 -9.39 12.76
N SER A 70 -16.53 -9.24 11.47
CA SER A 70 -15.88 -10.02 10.40
C SER A 70 -15.61 -9.14 9.19
N ASN A 71 -14.37 -9.21 8.71
CA ASN A 71 -13.90 -8.43 7.57
C ASN A 71 -14.04 -9.25 6.30
N PHE A 72 -14.50 -8.61 5.21
CA PHE A 72 -14.23 -9.11 3.88
C PHE A 72 -12.94 -8.44 3.37
N ILE A 73 -11.88 -9.22 3.17
CA ILE A 73 -10.54 -8.74 2.86
C ILE A 73 -10.25 -8.87 1.36
N TYR A 74 -9.63 -7.85 0.79
CA TYR A 74 -9.20 -7.78 -0.59
C TYR A 74 -7.71 -7.41 -0.64
N ILE A 75 -6.97 -8.05 -1.55
CA ILE A 75 -5.56 -7.79 -1.80
C ILE A 75 -5.46 -7.18 -3.19
N PHE A 76 -4.79 -6.03 -3.32
CA PHE A 76 -4.51 -5.50 -4.64
C PHE A 76 -3.55 -6.45 -5.36
N ALA A 77 -3.91 -6.88 -6.56
CA ALA A 77 -2.97 -7.59 -7.40
C ALA A 77 -1.74 -6.71 -7.60
N SER A 78 -0.58 -7.19 -7.19
CA SER A 78 0.68 -6.68 -7.71
C SER A 78 0.68 -7.04 -9.19
N LEU A 79 0.28 -6.10 -10.04
CA LEU A 79 0.67 -6.16 -11.44
C LEU A 79 2.20 -6.32 -11.42
N PRO A 80 2.79 -7.23 -12.22
CA PRO A 80 4.22 -7.16 -12.44
C PRO A 80 4.54 -5.70 -12.79
N PRO A 81 5.62 -5.12 -12.25
CA PRO A 81 5.97 -3.75 -12.59
C PRO A 81 5.93 -3.69 -14.12
N SER A 82 4.99 -2.91 -14.66
CA SER A 82 4.97 -2.62 -16.08
C SER A 82 6.40 -2.19 -16.40
N PRO A 83 7.06 -2.72 -17.45
CA PRO A 83 8.40 -2.25 -17.78
C PRO A 83 8.27 -0.75 -18.05
N SER A 84 8.62 0.05 -17.04
CA SER A 84 8.68 1.49 -17.18
C SER A 84 9.74 1.72 -18.25
N PRO A 85 9.47 2.49 -19.32
CA PRO A 85 10.49 2.82 -20.32
C PRO A 85 11.62 3.72 -19.78
N LEU A 86 11.80 3.82 -18.45
CA LEU A 86 12.65 4.82 -17.78
C LEU A 86 13.49 4.26 -16.62
N ALA A 87 13.67 2.93 -16.49
CA ALA A 87 14.72 2.39 -15.63
C ALA A 87 16.10 2.51 -16.29
N THR A 88 16.48 3.73 -16.71
CA THR A 88 17.87 4.07 -17.05
C THR A 88 18.41 4.85 -15.87
N THR A 89 18.85 4.13 -14.83
CA THR A 89 19.78 4.71 -13.87
C THR A 89 20.97 5.23 -14.69
N PRO A 90 21.30 6.54 -14.65
CA PRO A 90 22.54 6.99 -15.27
C PRO A 90 23.70 6.19 -14.68
N PRO A 91 24.66 5.71 -15.48
CA PRO A 91 25.84 5.06 -14.93
C PRO A 91 26.47 6.02 -13.91
N ARG A 92 26.74 5.49 -12.70
CA ARG A 92 27.38 6.26 -11.64
C ARG A 92 28.66 6.88 -12.22
N PRO A 93 28.88 8.20 -12.10
CA PRO A 93 30.12 8.80 -12.55
C PRO A 93 31.29 8.11 -11.83
N PRO A 94 32.43 7.91 -12.51
CA PRO A 94 33.60 7.28 -11.91
C PRO A 94 34.02 8.06 -10.66
N PRO A 95 34.56 7.38 -9.63
CA PRO A 95 35.09 8.06 -8.45
C PRO A 95 36.14 9.09 -8.89
N ALA A 96 36.08 10.29 -8.28
CA ALA A 96 37.04 11.35 -8.54
C ALA A 96 38.47 10.84 -8.28
N PRO A 97 39.47 11.23 -9.11
CA PRO A 97 40.86 10.92 -8.84
C PRO A 97 41.27 11.44 -7.47
N ASN A 98 42.07 10.65 -6.74
CA ASN A 98 42.63 11.10 -5.46
C ASN A 98 43.43 12.40 -5.66
N PRO A 99 43.42 13.33 -4.69
CA PRO A 99 44.24 14.53 -4.74
C PRO A 99 45.72 14.18 -4.94
N LEU A 100 46.38 14.89 -5.85
CA LEU A 100 47.81 14.77 -6.08
C LEU A 100 48.56 15.13 -4.77
N PRO A 101 49.60 14.38 -4.36
CA PRO A 101 50.40 14.75 -3.21
C PRO A 101 51.03 16.14 -3.41
N SER A 102 50.98 16.97 -2.36
CA SER A 102 51.59 18.30 -2.34
C SER A 102 53.10 18.20 -2.59
N PRO A 103 53.72 19.16 -3.31
CA PRO A 103 55.15 19.18 -3.51
C PRO A 103 55.89 19.38 -2.18
N PRO A 104 57.07 18.77 -1.99
CA PRO A 104 57.86 18.98 -0.80
C PRO A 104 58.32 20.45 -0.73
N SER A 105 58.06 21.09 0.40
CA SER A 105 58.61 22.41 0.72
C SER A 105 60.10 22.26 1.01
N GLY A 106 60.91 22.38 -0.03
CA GLY A 106 62.36 22.53 0.10
C GLY A 106 62.71 23.97 0.52
N PRO A 107 63.75 24.17 1.35
CA PRO A 107 64.20 25.51 1.72
C PRO A 107 64.82 26.21 0.51
N LEU A 108 64.37 27.45 0.26
CA LEU A 108 65.08 28.38 -0.60
C LEU A 108 66.39 28.77 0.11
N LEU A 109 67.49 28.67 -0.63
CA LEU A 109 68.83 29.13 -0.25
C LEU A 109 68.84 30.57 0.26
#